data_AF-A0A645D8D2-F1
#
_entry.id   AF-A0A645D8D2-F1
#
_cell.length_a   1.000
_cell.length_b   1.000
_cell.length_c   1.000
_cell.angle_alpha   90.00
_cell.angle_beta   90.00
_cell.angle_gamma   90.00
#
_symmetry.space_group_name_H-M   'P 1'
#
loop_
_entity.id
_entity.type
_entity.pdbx_description
1 polymer ?
#
loop_
_entity_poly.entity_id
_entity_poly.type
_entity_poly.pdbx_seq_one_letter_code
_entity_poly.pdbx_strand_id
1 'polypeptide(L)'
;MSLAAAKALTALNAEGEAQKLIEAALDKPGGDAWQSELAAIYGRLSGGEQTARIAKAEGWLHNHPGDAVLLLALGRMCQRQRLWGKAQSYLEASLSVRATQEAHLALARLLDELDKADEANQHYRASAQLNAS
;
A
#
# COMPACT_ATOMS: atom_id res chain seq x y z
N MET A 1 -9.27 -0.95 -18.55
CA MET A 1 -10.67 -1.22 -18.09
C MET A 1 -10.75 -1.68 -16.63
N SER A 2 -9.75 -2.39 -16.09
CA SER A 2 -9.79 -2.93 -14.72
C SER A 2 -9.84 -1.86 -13.61
N LEU A 3 -9.15 -0.73 -13.75
CA LEU A 3 -9.09 0.29 -12.68
C LEU A 3 -10.44 0.94 -12.35
N ALA A 4 -11.22 1.34 -13.36
CA ALA A 4 -12.53 1.93 -13.13
C ALA A 4 -13.51 0.93 -12.49
N ALA A 5 -13.48 -0.33 -12.95
CA ALA A 5 -14.27 -1.41 -12.37
C ALA A 5 -13.87 -1.71 -10.92
N ALA A 6 -12.58 -1.78 -10.61
CA ALA A 6 -12.09 -1.97 -9.25
C ALA A 6 -12.58 -0.86 -8.31
N LYS A 7 -12.48 0.41 -8.73
CA LYS A 7 -13.00 1.55 -7.97
C LYS A 7 -14.50 1.44 -7.71
N ALA A 8 -15.29 1.09 -8.74
CA ALA A 8 -16.73 0.94 -8.62
C ALA A 8 -17.11 -0.19 -7.64
N LEU A 9 -16.44 -1.34 -7.72
CA LEU A 9 -16.68 -2.47 -6.82
C LEU A 9 -16.36 -2.12 -5.36
N THR A 10 -15.23 -1.44 -5.10
CA THR A 10 -14.92 -0.94 -3.75
C THR A 10 -15.96 0.05 -3.24
N ALA A 11 -16.45 0.96 -4.09
CA ALA A 11 -17.49 1.92 -3.72
C ALA A 11 -18.84 1.26 -3.39
N LEU A 12 -19.10 0.07 -3.93
CA LEU A 12 -20.30 -0.73 -3.66
C LEU A 12 -20.11 -1.73 -2.51
N ASN A 13 -19.00 -1.67 -1.77
CA ASN A 13 -18.60 -2.65 -0.74
C ASN A 13 -18.48 -4.10 -1.25
N ALA A 14 -18.33 -4.28 -2.57
CA ALA A 14 -18.11 -5.57 -3.22
C ALA A 14 -16.61 -5.92 -3.19
N GLU A 15 -16.03 -6.00 -1.99
CA GLU A 15 -14.57 -6.14 -1.81
C GLU A 15 -14.04 -7.49 -2.32
N GLY A 16 -14.83 -8.57 -2.24
CA GLY A 16 -14.43 -9.89 -2.74
C GLY A 16 -14.32 -9.91 -4.27
N GLU A 17 -15.26 -9.27 -4.96
CA GLU A 17 -15.22 -9.08 -6.41
C GLU A 17 -14.08 -8.15 -6.81
N ALA A 18 -13.88 -7.04 -6.08
CA ALA A 18 -12.76 -6.12 -6.31
C ALA A 18 -11.42 -6.84 -6.20
N GLN A 19 -11.24 -7.67 -5.16
CA GLN A 19 -10.03 -8.48 -4.98
C GLN A 19 -9.78 -9.38 -6.19
N LYS A 20 -10.76 -10.21 -6.57
CA LYS A 20 -10.62 -11.15 -7.70
C LYS A 20 -10.28 -10.43 -9.00
N LEU A 21 -10.94 -9.30 -9.26
CA LEU A 21 -10.69 -8.50 -10.45
C LEU A 21 -9.28 -7.90 -10.46
N ILE A 22 -8.79 -7.39 -9.32
CA ILE A 22 -7.46 -6.83 -9.19
C ILE A 22 -6.40 -7.92 -9.37
N GLU A 23 -6.53 -9.05 -8.70
CA GLU A 23 -5.58 -10.16 -8.83
C GLU A 23 -5.51 -10.67 -10.28
N ALA A 24 -6.67 -10.90 -10.90
CA ALA A 24 -6.72 -11.31 -12.31
C ALA A 24 -6.14 -10.26 -13.28
N ALA A 25 -6.17 -8.98 -12.91
CA ALA A 25 -5.57 -7.91 -13.71
C ALA A 25 -4.05 -7.82 -13.52
N LEU A 26 -3.55 -7.98 -12.29
CA LEU A 26 -2.12 -7.84 -11.95
C LEU A 26 -1.32 -9.12 -12.19
N ASP A 27 -1.95 -10.30 -12.19
CA ASP A 27 -1.27 -11.57 -12.44
C ASP A 27 -1.07 -11.89 -13.92
N LYS A 28 -1.63 -11.10 -14.85
CA LYS A 28 -1.59 -11.39 -16.29
C LYS A 28 -0.14 -11.45 -16.80
N PRO A 29 0.35 -12.62 -17.24
CA PRO A 29 1.67 -12.73 -17.84
C PRO A 29 1.68 -12.03 -19.21
N GLY A 30 2.61 -11.12 -19.44
CA GLY A 30 2.85 -10.51 -20.75
C GLY A 30 1.71 -9.64 -21.31
N GLY A 31 0.77 -9.16 -20.49
CA GLY A 31 -0.36 -8.33 -20.93
C GLY A 31 -0.60 -7.10 -20.05
N ASP A 32 -0.78 -5.94 -20.70
CA ASP A 32 -0.92 -4.54 -20.19
C ASP A 32 0.07 -4.11 -19.08
N ALA A 33 0.63 -2.91 -19.24
CA ALA A 33 1.58 -2.34 -18.28
C ALA A 33 1.02 -2.42 -16.85
N TRP A 34 1.83 -2.94 -15.92
CA TRP A 34 1.59 -2.93 -14.48
C TRP A 34 0.95 -1.59 -14.03
N GLN A 35 -0.13 -1.68 -13.25
CA GLN A 35 -0.91 -0.52 -12.78
C GLN A 35 -0.83 -0.41 -11.26
N SER A 36 0.09 0.44 -10.80
CA SER A 36 0.33 0.74 -9.38
C SER A 36 -0.96 1.13 -8.63
N GLU A 37 -1.91 1.79 -9.29
CA GLU A 37 -3.18 2.20 -8.70
C GLU A 37 -4.07 1.03 -8.29
N LEU A 38 -3.98 -0.11 -8.98
CA LEU A 38 -4.69 -1.33 -8.57
C LEU A 38 -4.12 -1.88 -7.26
N ALA A 39 -2.79 -1.86 -7.09
CA ALA A 39 -2.15 -2.22 -5.84
C ALA A 39 -2.56 -1.29 -4.68
N ALA A 40 -2.74 0.01 -4.95
CA ALA A 40 -3.27 0.95 -3.96
C ALA A 40 -4.68 0.59 -3.48
N ILE A 41 -5.58 0.21 -4.40
CA ILE A 41 -6.94 -0.22 -4.06
C ILE A 41 -6.88 -1.53 -3.28
N TYR A 42 -6.11 -2.50 -3.77
CA TYR A 42 -5.93 -3.80 -3.14
C TYR A 42 -5.46 -3.69 -1.69
N GLY A 43 -4.48 -2.82 -1.43
CA GLY A 43 -3.94 -2.54 -0.10
C GLY A 43 -4.91 -1.85 0.87
N ARG A 44 -6.08 -1.40 0.41
CA ARG A 44 -7.14 -0.82 1.26
C ARG A 44 -8.29 -1.79 1.54
N LEU A 45 -8.37 -2.90 0.82
CA LEU A 45 -9.39 -3.92 1.09
C LEU A 45 -9.21 -4.46 2.52
N SER A 46 -10.34 -4.73 3.17
CA SER A 46 -10.43 -4.99 4.61
C SER A 46 -11.15 -6.30 4.94
N GLY A 47 -11.99 -6.82 4.05
CA GLY A 47 -12.62 -8.14 4.16
C GLY A 47 -11.68 -9.28 3.78
N GLY A 48 -12.07 -10.53 4.05
CA GLY A 48 -11.30 -11.73 3.68
C GLY A 48 -9.97 -11.92 4.44
N GLU A 49 -9.17 -12.90 3.98
CA GLU A 49 -7.92 -13.32 4.61
C GLU A 49 -6.76 -12.34 4.37
N GLN A 50 -6.48 -11.48 5.35
CA GLN A 50 -5.49 -10.40 5.24
C GLN A 50 -4.05 -10.92 5.05
N THR A 51 -3.67 -11.99 5.74
CA THR A 51 -2.31 -12.55 5.64
C THR A 51 -2.05 -13.12 4.25
N ALA A 52 -3.04 -13.79 3.65
CA ALA A 52 -2.96 -14.28 2.27
C ALA A 52 -2.85 -13.12 1.27
N ARG A 53 -3.59 -12.02 1.52
CA ARG A 53 -3.51 -10.80 0.74
C ARG A 53 -2.11 -10.19 0.74
N ILE A 54 -1.47 -10.11 1.90
CA ILE A 54 -0.09 -9.62 2.04
C ILE A 54 0.86 -10.52 1.23
N ALA A 55 0.80 -11.84 1.41
CA ALA A 55 1.66 -12.77 0.69
C ALA A 55 1.50 -12.65 -0.83
N LYS A 56 0.27 -12.44 -1.32
CA LYS A 56 0.00 -12.20 -2.75
C LYS A 56 0.66 -10.92 -3.25
N ALA A 57 0.54 -9.82 -2.50
CA ALA A 57 1.17 -8.54 -2.84
C ALA A 57 2.71 -8.59 -2.75
N GLU A 58 3.28 -9.33 -1.79
CA GLU A 58 4.72 -9.60 -1.71
C GLU A 58 5.20 -10.37 -2.97
N GLY A 59 4.37 -11.27 -3.50
CA GLY A 59 4.62 -11.95 -4.78
C GLY A 59 4.72 -10.97 -5.97
N TRP A 60 3.84 -9.97 -6.05
CA TRP A 60 3.95 -8.93 -7.06
C TRP A 60 5.20 -8.06 -6.88
N LEU A 61 5.59 -7.79 -5.64
CA LEU A 61 6.78 -6.99 -5.33
C LEU A 61 8.06 -7.61 -5.88
N HIS A 62 8.15 -8.93 -5.96
CA HIS A 62 9.30 -9.61 -6.57
C HIS A 62 9.57 -9.15 -8.02
N ASN A 63 8.50 -8.92 -8.79
CA ASN A 63 8.59 -8.46 -10.19
C ASN A 63 8.61 -6.92 -10.29
N HIS A 64 8.18 -6.22 -9.25
CA HIS A 64 8.05 -4.76 -9.20
C HIS A 64 8.71 -4.15 -7.94
N PRO A 65 10.00 -4.42 -7.65
CA PRO A 65 10.62 -4.10 -6.36
C PRO A 65 10.72 -2.60 -6.07
N GLY A 66 10.68 -1.76 -7.12
CA GLY A 66 10.74 -0.31 -7.02
C GLY A 66 9.39 0.38 -7.14
N ASP A 67 8.26 -0.31 -6.97
CA ASP A 67 6.95 0.33 -7.01
C ASP A 67 6.60 0.94 -5.64
N ALA A 68 6.72 2.27 -5.51
CA ALA A 68 6.41 2.99 -4.27
C ALA A 68 4.97 2.78 -3.79
N VAL A 69 4.01 2.62 -4.70
CA VAL A 69 2.59 2.49 -4.35
C VAL A 69 2.30 1.11 -3.77
N LEU A 70 2.88 0.06 -4.35
CA LEU A 70 2.82 -1.31 -3.83
C LEU A 70 3.51 -1.42 -2.48
N LEU A 71 4.68 -0.80 -2.32
CA LEU A 71 5.39 -0.74 -1.04
C LEU A 71 4.54 -0.05 0.04
N LEU A 72 3.94 1.10 -0.27
CA LEU A 72 3.03 1.80 0.65
C LEU A 72 1.80 0.94 1.02
N ALA A 73 1.22 0.25 0.03
CA ALA A 73 0.10 -0.66 0.23
C ALA A 73 0.48 -1.82 1.17
N LEU A 74 1.64 -2.45 0.96
CA LEU A 74 2.19 -3.49 1.81
C LEU A 74 2.44 -2.98 3.24
N GLY A 75 3.07 -1.82 3.38
CA GLY A 75 3.33 -1.19 4.67
C GLY A 75 2.06 -1.02 5.52
N ARG A 76 0.99 -0.51 4.90
CA ARG A 76 -0.32 -0.33 5.56
C ARG A 76 -1.02 -1.63 5.89
N MET A 77 -0.95 -2.64 5.01
CA MET A 77 -1.51 -3.96 5.31
C MET A 77 -0.78 -4.61 6.49
N CYS A 78 0.55 -4.55 6.49
CA CYS A 78 1.37 -5.04 7.59
C CYS A 78 1.08 -4.31 8.91
N GLN A 79 0.93 -2.98 8.87
CA GLN A 79 0.56 -2.19 10.06
C GLN A 79 -0.79 -2.64 10.63
N ARG A 80 -1.82 -2.79 9.79
CA ARG A 80 -3.14 -3.29 10.22
C ARG A 80 -3.07 -4.68 10.86
N GLN A 81 -2.18 -5.54 10.36
CA GLN A 81 -1.92 -6.88 10.89
C GLN A 81 -0.90 -6.90 12.04
N ARG A 82 -0.45 -5.74 12.54
CA ARG A 82 0.55 -5.60 13.62
C ARG A 82 1.90 -6.26 13.32
N LEU A 83 2.24 -6.37 12.03
CA LEU A 83 3.53 -6.84 11.55
C LEU A 83 4.52 -5.68 11.49
N TRP A 84 4.83 -5.10 12.65
CA TRP A 84 5.49 -3.80 12.78
C TRP A 84 6.80 -3.66 12.01
N GLY A 85 7.70 -4.65 12.13
CA GLY A 85 8.98 -4.63 11.41
C GLY A 85 8.79 -4.59 9.89
N LYS A 86 7.90 -5.43 9.35
CA LYS A 86 7.57 -5.41 7.92
C LYS A 86 6.90 -4.10 7.51
N ALA A 87 5.97 -3.60 8.32
CA ALA A 87 5.30 -2.34 8.07
C ALA A 87 6.31 -1.19 7.93
N GLN A 88 7.23 -1.07 8.89
CA GLN A 88 8.27 -0.05 8.87
C GLN A 88 9.18 -0.20 7.64
N SER A 89 9.71 -1.39 7.38
CA SER A 89 10.58 -1.64 6.21
C SER A 89 9.91 -1.26 4.89
N TYR A 90 8.64 -1.62 4.69
CA TYR A 90 7.94 -1.29 3.44
C TYR A 90 7.64 0.20 3.30
N LEU A 91 7.29 0.89 4.39
CA LEU A 91 7.02 2.33 4.36
C LEU A 91 8.30 3.14 4.11
N GLU A 92 9.42 2.76 4.73
CA GLU A 92 10.74 3.36 4.49
C GLU A 92 11.22 3.11 3.04
N ALA A 93 11.03 1.89 2.54
CA ALA A 93 11.33 1.57 1.15
C ALA A 93 10.47 2.39 0.18
N SER A 94 9.17 2.54 0.46
CA SER A 94 8.27 3.40 -0.33
C SER A 94 8.79 4.83 -0.40
N LEU A 95 9.19 5.42 0.74
CA LEU A 95 9.73 6.77 0.81
C LEU A 95 11.06 6.90 0.07
N SER A 96 11.91 5.87 0.13
CA SER A 96 13.20 5.84 -0.57
C SER A 96 13.03 5.82 -2.09
N VAL A 97 11.99 5.15 -2.60
CA VAL A 97 11.64 5.18 -4.03
C VAL A 97 11.02 6.51 -4.43
N ARG A 98 10.02 6.97 -3.66
CA ARG A 98 9.34 8.23 -3.91
C ARG A 98 8.80 8.79 -2.59
N ALA A 99 9.40 9.88 -2.13
CA ALA A 99 8.87 10.64 -1.01
C ALA A 99 7.50 11.21 -1.38
N THR A 100 6.48 10.82 -0.62
CA THR A 100 5.11 11.33 -0.79
C THR A 100 4.54 11.70 0.57
N GLN A 101 3.64 12.68 0.58
CA GLN A 101 2.89 13.04 1.79
C GLN A 101 2.25 11.81 2.43
N GLU A 102 1.62 10.97 1.61
CA GLU A 102 0.88 9.79 2.05
C GLU A 102 1.77 8.75 2.75
N ALA A 103 2.97 8.50 2.22
CA ALA A 103 3.92 7.56 2.82
C ALA A 103 4.53 8.11 4.12
N HIS A 104 4.81 9.42 4.19
CA HIS A 104 5.26 10.06 5.42
C HIS A 104 4.20 9.97 6.53
N LEU A 105 2.93 10.23 6.21
CA LEU A 105 1.84 10.11 7.18
C LEU A 105 1.65 8.66 7.66
N ALA A 106 1.78 7.68 6.77
CA ALA A 106 1.68 6.28 7.15
C ALA A 106 2.81 5.88 8.12
N LEU A 107 4.05 6.27 7.82
CA LEU A 107 5.19 5.97 8.69
C LEU A 107 5.11 6.71 10.03
N ALA A 108 4.68 7.97 10.04
CA ALA A 108 4.46 8.71 11.27
C ALA A 108 3.46 8.02 12.21
N ARG A 109 2.31 7.57 11.68
CA ARG A 109 1.31 6.84 12.47
C ARG A 109 1.82 5.51 13.01
N LEU A 110 2.60 4.78 12.20
CA LEU A 110 3.24 3.54 12.66
C LEU A 110 4.20 3.84 13.82
N LEU A 111 4.99 4.90 13.72
CA LEU A 111 5.94 5.28 14.77
C LEU A 111 5.23 5.73 16.07
N ASP A 112 4.09 6.40 15.97
CA ASP A 112 3.23 6.69 17.13
C ASP A 112 2.74 5.41 17.81
N GLU A 113 2.27 4.42 17.04
CA GLU A 113 1.86 3.11 17.56
C GLU A 113 3.02 2.32 18.22
N LEU A 114 4.26 2.70 17.93
CA LEU A 114 5.48 2.13 18.49
C LEU A 114 6.09 3.00 19.61
N ASP A 115 5.37 4.02 20.09
CA ASP A 115 5.81 4.98 21.11
C ASP A 115 7.11 5.74 20.72
N LYS A 116 7.35 5.95 19.42
CA LYS A 116 8.50 6.69 18.86
C LYS A 116 8.12 8.10 18.41
N ALA A 117 7.58 8.89 19.34
CA ALA A 117 6.99 10.20 19.04
C ALA A 117 7.95 11.19 18.35
N ASP A 118 9.24 11.19 18.70
CA ASP A 118 10.22 12.11 18.08
C ASP A 118 10.45 11.79 16.59
N GLU A 119 10.54 10.51 16.24
CA GLU A 119 10.65 10.05 14.86
C GLU A 119 9.33 10.33 14.11
N ALA A 120 8.18 10.04 14.73
CA ALA A 120 6.86 10.32 14.14
C ALA A 120 6.70 11.80 13.76
N ASN A 121 7.07 12.72 14.67
CA ASN A 121 7.02 14.16 14.45
C ASN A 121 7.88 14.63 13.27
N GLN A 122 9.03 13.99 13.03
CA GLN A 122 9.85 14.30 11.85
C GLN A 122 9.10 13.98 10.56
N HIS A 123 8.44 12.81 10.49
CA HIS A 123 7.65 12.42 9.33
C HIS A 123 6.38 13.26 9.16
N TYR A 124 5.70 13.66 10.24
CA TYR A 124 4.57 14.61 10.15
C TYR A 124 5.00 15.96 9.56
N ARG A 125 6.15 16.50 9.97
CA ARG A 125 6.71 17.73 9.42
C ARG A 125 7.08 17.59 7.94
N ALA A 126 7.73 16.49 7.57
CA ALA A 126 8.07 16.21 6.17
C ALA A 126 6.82 16.09 5.28
N SER A 127 5.77 15.41 5.77
CA SER A 127 4.47 15.36 5.10
C SER A 127 3.87 16.76 4.88
N ALA A 128 3.89 17.63 5.88
CA ALA A 128 3.35 18.99 5.76
C ALA A 128 4.09 19.85 4.72
N GLN A 129 5.40 19.67 4.60
CA GLN A 129 6.22 20.39 3.62
C GLN A 129 5.92 19.99 2.17
N LEU A 130 5.64 18.70 1.93
CA LEU A 130 5.28 18.18 0.60
C LEU A 130 3.91 18.65 0.11
N ASN A 131 2.99 19.01 1.02
CA ASN A 131 1.67 19.55 0.65
C ASN A 131 1.70 21.02 0.24
N ALA A 132 2.76 21.74 0.65
CA ALA A 132 2.93 23.16 0.39
C ALA A 132 3.71 23.45 -0.92
N SER A 133 4.00 22.41 -1.71
CA SER A 133 4.81 22.43 -2.94
C SER A 133 3.94 22.19 -4.16
#